data_AF-A0A7K8G0F5-F1
#
_entry.id   AF-A0A7K8G0F5-F1
#
_cell.length_a   1.000
_cell.length_b   1.000
_cell.length_c   1.000
_cell.angle_alpha   90.00
_cell.angle_beta   90.00
_cell.angle_gamma   90.00
#
_symmetry.space_group_name_H-M   'P 1'
#
loop_
_entity.id
_entity.type
_entity.pdbx_description
1 polymer ?
#
loop_
_entity_poly.entity_id
_entity_poly.type
_entity_poly.pdbx_seq_one_letter_code
_entity_poly.pdbx_strand_id
1 'polypeptide(L)'
;PRQRGFICAMGCSENLKLLQLMIKHAKREHRELGGVFVDIAKAFDTICHQHNFRGLVQRGVDPHVVHLAGEMYENFTTYID
;
A
#
# COMPACT_ATOMS: atom_id res chain seq x y z
N PRO A 1 5.98 6.07 -9.46
CA PRO A 1 5.35 5.33 -8.33
C PRO A 1 5.84 3.86 -8.29
N ARG A 2 6.34 3.38 -7.14
CA ARG A 2 6.84 1.99 -6.97
C ARG A 2 5.83 1.03 -6.33
N GLN A 3 4.73 1.53 -5.77
CA GLN A 3 3.63 0.70 -5.27
C GLN A 3 2.91 0.03 -6.45
N ARG A 4 2.71 -1.29 -6.38
CA ARG A 4 1.96 -2.07 -7.37
C ARG A 4 0.66 -2.67 -6.83
N GLY A 5 0.46 -2.65 -5.52
CA GLY A 5 -0.80 -3.08 -4.89
C GLY A 5 -1.91 -2.05 -5.08
N PHE A 6 -3.13 -2.54 -5.31
CA PHE A 6 -4.37 -1.76 -5.39
C PHE A 6 -4.37 -0.63 -6.45
N ILE A 7 -3.60 -0.78 -7.53
CA ILE A 7 -3.58 0.15 -8.65
C ILE A 7 -3.81 -0.57 -9.98
N CYS A 8 -4.31 0.15 -10.99
CA CYS A 8 -4.42 -0.35 -12.35
C CYS A 8 -3.05 -0.32 -13.04
N ALA A 9 -2.22 -1.33 -12.77
CA ALA A 9 -0.90 -1.50 -13.37
C ALA A 9 -0.53 -2.98 -13.48
N MET A 10 0.62 -3.27 -14.10
CA MET A 10 1.26 -4.57 -13.95
C MET A 10 1.43 -4.88 -12.46
N GLY A 11 0.79 -5.94 -11.99
CA GLY A 11 0.68 -6.25 -10.57
C GLY A 11 1.99 -6.74 -9.94
N CYS A 12 1.89 -7.75 -9.07
CA CYS A 12 3.04 -8.27 -8.33
C CYS A 12 4.16 -8.83 -9.22
N SER A 13 3.86 -9.22 -10.46
CA SER A 13 4.83 -9.76 -11.41
C SER A 13 5.99 -8.81 -11.68
N GLU A 14 5.74 -7.51 -11.72
CA GLU A 14 6.78 -6.50 -11.96
C GLU A 14 7.74 -6.39 -10.77
N ASN A 15 7.20 -6.35 -9.55
CA ASN A 15 8.00 -6.32 -8.32
C ASN A 15 8.85 -7.59 -8.17
N LEU A 16 8.28 -8.75 -8.47
CA LEU A 16 9.01 -10.03 -8.47
C LEU A 16 10.12 -10.05 -9.52
N LYS A 17 9.84 -9.56 -10.73
CA LYS A 17 10.84 -9.49 -11.79
C LYS A 17 12.00 -8.57 -11.41
N LEU A 18 11.71 -7.42 -10.81
CA LEU A 18 12.71 -6.47 -10.34
C LEU A 18 13.59 -7.10 -9.24
N LEU A 19 12.98 -7.72 -8.22
CA LEU A 19 13.72 -8.42 -7.17
C LEU A 19 14.63 -9.52 -7.73
N GLN A 20 14.12 -10.33 -8.67
CA GLN A 20 14.92 -11.35 -9.35
C GLN A 20 16.12 -10.76 -10.09
N LEU A 21 15.94 -9.63 -10.78
CA LEU A 21 17.03 -8.95 -11.49
C LEU A 21 18.07 -8.39 -10.53
N MET A 22 17.65 -7.82 -9.39
CA MET A 22 18.57 -7.34 -8.35
C MET A 22 19.41 -8.49 -7.77
N ILE A 23 18.79 -9.63 -7.47
CA ILE A 23 19.49 -10.83 -6.98
C ILE A 23 20.49 -11.34 -8.03
N LYS A 24 20.06 -11.45 -9.30
CA LYS A 24 20.94 -11.91 -10.39
C LYS A 24 22.12 -10.96 -10.60
N HIS A 25 21.88 -9.66 -10.51
CA HIS A 25 22.92 -8.65 -10.65
C HIS A 25 23.94 -8.76 -9.51
N ALA A 26 23.50 -8.79 -8.25
CA ALA A 26 24.39 -8.93 -7.10
C ALA A 26 25.27 -10.19 -7.18
N LYS A 27 24.69 -11.32 -7.61
CA LYS A 27 25.43 -12.56 -7.86
C LYS A 27 26.49 -12.41 -8.95
N ARG A 28 26.17 -11.75 -10.05
CA ARG A 28 27.10 -11.54 -11.18
C ARG A 28 28.26 -10.63 -10.80
N GLU A 29 28.00 -9.58 -10.02
CA GLU A 29 29.03 -8.63 -9.61
C GLU A 29 29.80 -9.08 -8.34
N HIS A 30 29.51 -10.27 -7.80
CA HIS A 30 30.07 -10.76 -6.53
C HIS A 30 29.90 -9.77 -5.37
N ARG A 31 28.73 -9.13 -5.29
CA ARG A 31 28.40 -8.16 -4.24
C ARG A 31 27.31 -8.68 -3.32
N GLU A 32 27.38 -8.26 -2.06
CA GLU A 32 26.34 -8.54 -1.08
C GLU A 32 25.05 -7.76 -1.40
N LEU A 33 23.90 -8.39 -1.15
CA LEU A 33 22.58 -7.79 -1.26
C LEU A 33 21.79 -8.07 0.02
N GLY A 34 21.53 -7.02 0.79
CA GLY A 34 20.63 -7.08 1.94
C GLY A 34 19.18 -6.86 1.53
N GLY A 35 18.27 -7.66 2.10
CA GLY A 35 16.83 -7.49 1.93
C GLY A 35 16.13 -7.52 3.29
N VAL A 36 15.15 -6.63 3.47
CA VAL A 36 14.30 -6.59 4.67
C VAL A 36 12.86 -6.75 4.23
N PHE A 37 12.16 -7.72 4.83
CA PHE A 37 10.72 -7.90 4.66
C PHE A 37 10.02 -7.23 5.84
N VAL A 38 9.16 -6.26 5.55
CA VAL A 38 8.37 -5.54 6.54
C VAL A 38 6.90 -5.82 6.26
N ASP A 39 6.18 -6.25 7.29
CA ASP A 39 4.74 -6.50 7.25
C ASP A 39 4.05 -5.74 8.39
N ILE A 40 2.88 -5.16 8.09
CA ILE A 40 2.09 -4.39 9.06
C ILE A 40 0.90 -5.26 9.46
N ALA A 41 0.96 -5.82 10.68
CA ALA A 41 -0.10 -6.66 11.20
C ALA A 41 -1.42 -5.89 11.28
N LYS A 42 -2.49 -6.49 10.72
CA LYS A 42 -3.85 -5.93 10.72
C LYS A 42 -3.91 -4.49 10.20
N ALA A 43 -3.19 -4.18 9.12
CA ALA A 43 -3.05 -2.82 8.61
C ALA A 43 -4.38 -2.05 8.45
N PHE A 44 -5.47 -2.73 8.05
CA PHE A 44 -6.78 -2.09 7.91
C PHE A 44 -7.47 -1.81 9.25
N ASP A 45 -7.18 -2.58 10.30
CA ASP A 45 -7.77 -2.42 11.63
C ASP A 45 -6.95 -1.50 12.54
N THR A 46 -5.62 -1.44 12.34
CA THR A 46 -4.69 -0.79 13.28
C THR A 46 -4.22 0.59 12.84
N ILE A 47 -4.36 0.93 11.56
CA ILE A 47 -3.99 2.26 11.07
C ILE A 47 -5.05 3.27 11.52
N CYS A 48 -4.61 4.30 12.25
CA CYS A 48 -5.49 5.37 12.68
C CYS A 48 -6.10 6.12 11.49
N HIS A 49 -7.44 6.19 11.44
CA HIS A 49 -8.22 6.79 10.34
C HIS A 49 -7.83 8.24 10.03
N GLN A 50 -7.40 9.03 11.03
CA GLN A 50 -6.92 10.40 10.81
C GLN A 50 -5.74 10.47 9.84
N HIS A 51 -4.84 9.46 9.83
CA HIS A 51 -3.74 9.40 8.88
C HIS A 51 -4.23 9.18 7.45
N ASN A 52 -5.29 8.37 7.27
CA ASN A 52 -5.88 8.11 5.96
C ASN A 52 -6.49 9.40 5.39
N PHE A 53 -7.29 10.14 6.17
CA PHE A 53 -7.89 11.39 5.71
C PHE A 53 -6.86 12.47 5.38
N ARG A 54 -5.82 12.64 6.22
CA ARG A 54 -4.69 13.52 5.91
C ARG A 54 -4.01 13.12 4.59
N GLY A 55 -3.84 11.82 4.36
CA GLY A 55 -3.26 11.27 3.15
C GLY A 55 -4.11 11.51 1.88
N LEU A 56 -5.44 11.60 2.01
CA LEU A 56 -6.35 11.95 0.92
C LEU A 56 -6.28 13.45 0.60
N VAL A 57 -6.31 14.31 1.63
CA VAL A 57 -6.19 15.76 1.47
C VAL A 57 -4.86 16.13 0.80
N GLN A 58 -3.75 15.53 1.24
CA GLN A 58 -2.42 15.75 0.63
C GLN A 58 -2.35 15.32 -0.84
N ARG A 59 -3.19 14.37 -1.27
CA ARG A 59 -3.30 13.93 -2.65
C ARG A 59 -4.23 14.82 -3.50
N GLY A 60 -4.83 15.85 -2.92
CA GLY A 60 -5.76 16.75 -3.60
C GLY A 60 -7.13 16.13 -3.86
N VAL A 61 -7.54 15.14 -3.07
CA VAL A 61 -8.89 14.58 -3.15
C VAL A 61 -9.90 15.64 -2.71
N ASP A 62 -11.01 15.72 -3.42
CA ASP A 62 -12.07 16.68 -3.15
C ASP A 62 -12.59 16.57 -1.71
N PRO A 63 -12.78 17.71 -0.99
CA PRO A 63 -13.23 17.70 0.40
C PRO A 63 -14.54 16.96 0.64
N HIS A 64 -15.49 16.97 -0.31
CA HIS A 64 -16.76 16.25 -0.17
C HIS A 64 -16.54 14.73 -0.20
N VAL A 65 -15.59 14.26 -1.03
CA VAL A 65 -15.22 12.84 -1.08
C VAL A 65 -14.50 12.41 0.21
N VAL A 66 -13.63 13.27 0.75
CA VAL A 66 -12.96 13.00 2.03
C VAL A 66 -13.98 12.94 3.18
N HIS A 67 -14.97 13.84 3.17
CA HIS A 67 -16.04 13.85 4.15
C HIS A 67 -16.90 12.58 4.09
N LEU A 68 -17.36 12.22 2.88
CA LEU A 68 -18.10 10.97 2.65
C LEU A 68 -17.33 9.74 3.14
N ALA A 69 -16.03 9.66 2.83
CA ALA A 69 -15.19 8.57 3.30
C ALA A 69 -15.12 8.52 4.84
N GLY A 70 -15.15 9.68 5.52
CA GLY A 70 -15.23 9.78 6.97
C GLY A 70 -16.52 9.18 7.54
N GLU A 71 -17.66 9.55 6.97
CA GLU A 71 -18.97 9.04 7.39
C GLU A 71 -19.07 7.52 7.25
N MET A 72 -18.43 6.94 6.22
CA MET A 72 -18.37 5.50 6.02
C MET A 72 -17.60 4.74 7.11
N TYR A 73 -16.67 5.39 7.83
CA TYR A 73 -15.96 4.76 8.95
C TYR A 73 -16.72 4.86 10.28
N GLU A 74 -17.60 5.85 10.46
CA GLU A 74 -18.30 6.08 11.73
C GLU A 74 -19.66 5.39 11.82
N ASN A 75 -20.38 5.24 10.71
CA ASN A 75 -21.80 4.86 10.71
C ASN A 75 -22.12 3.58 9.91
N PHE A 76 -21.14 2.68 9.75
CA PHE A 76 -21.31 1.49 8.92
C PHE A 76 -21.21 0.19 9.73
N THR A 77 -22.31 -0.55 9.78
CA THR A 77 -22.37 -1.89 10.39
C THR A 77 -22.81 -2.88 9.31
N THR A 78 -21.98 -3.89 9.05
CA THR A 78 -22.35 -5.02 8.18
C THR A 78 -22.92 -6.14 9.05
N TYR A 79 -24.15 -6.56 8.77
CA TYR A 79 -24.75 -7.75 9.36
C TYR A 79 -24.58 -8.94 8.41
N ILE A 80 -24.24 -10.11 8.93
CA ILE A 80 -24.13 -11.36 8.17
C ILE A 80 -25.12 -12.33 8.82
N ASP A 81 -26.15 -12.74 8.09
CA ASP A 81 -27.10 -13.79 8.49
C ASP A 81 -26.49 -15.20 8.35
#